data_AF-A0A9D6X6N0-F1
#
_entry.id   AF-A0A9D6X6N0-F1
#
_cell.length_a   1.000
_cell.length_b   1.000
_cell.length_c   1.000
_cell.angle_alpha   90.00
_cell.angle_beta   90.00
_cell.angle_gamma   90.00
#
_symmetry.space_group_name_H-M   'P 1'
#
loop_
_entity.id
_entity.type
_entity.pdbx_description
1 polymer ?
#
loop_
_entity_poly.entity_id
_entity_poly.type
_entity_poly.pdbx_seq_one_letter_code
_entity_poly.pdbx_strand_id
1 'polypeptide(L)'
;MLDGIKRWLGGSKADAPQWEGVAPWAESHQYGFRAVPDEGFVVDGRLGATAWRLEWGPSQRPYIEGQELRLRSELGLGSDLQVLVMNRRLAEHMEKTVFEQFVEGVQTRIDNQTPPEMRWLVMFSKLSGSEMGPLKERWVALSSQKGWLREWLEGPLAAALAALRFDEGVPMVLMIGRGRLMLRTALAEPDVAPLQAWLRFFECAMREARRVAADNPDSLSPSAAPSLWQQSALPGSERDK
;
A
#
# COMPACT_ATOMS: atom_id res chain seq x y z
N MET A 1 21.56 -20.86 -48.18
CA MET A 1 20.90 -20.85 -46.85
C MET A 1 21.74 -19.99 -45.91
N LEU A 2 21.62 -18.66 -46.02
CA LEU A 2 22.40 -17.71 -45.21
C LEU A 2 21.56 -16.45 -44.92
N ASP A 3 20.35 -16.63 -44.40
CA ASP A 3 19.43 -15.53 -44.00
C ASP A 3 19.27 -15.40 -42.48
N GLY A 4 20.22 -15.93 -41.69
CA GLY A 4 20.09 -16.04 -40.23
C GLY A 4 20.77 -14.96 -39.39
N ILE A 5 21.54 -14.03 -39.98
CA ILE A 5 22.52 -13.22 -39.20
C ILE A 5 22.17 -11.72 -39.12
N LYS A 6 21.02 -11.26 -39.61
CA LYS A 6 20.69 -9.81 -39.65
C LYS A 6 19.73 -9.27 -38.59
N ARG A 7 19.31 -10.04 -37.59
CA ARG A 7 18.36 -9.56 -36.57
C ARG A 7 18.97 -9.25 -35.21
N TRP A 8 20.20 -8.72 -35.18
CA TRP A 8 20.89 -8.31 -33.95
C TRP A 8 20.99 -6.78 -33.74
N LEU A 9 20.45 -5.93 -34.62
CA LEU A 9 20.65 -4.47 -34.51
C LEU A 9 19.41 -3.62 -34.85
N GLY A 10 18.22 -4.08 -34.45
CA GLY A 10 16.96 -3.40 -34.77
C GLY A 10 15.95 -3.40 -33.62
N GLY A 11 16.36 -2.93 -32.44
CA GLY A 11 15.39 -2.49 -31.44
C GLY A 11 14.78 -1.19 -31.95
N SER A 12 13.56 -1.28 -32.48
CA SER A 12 12.73 -0.12 -32.78
C SER A 12 12.73 0.80 -31.56
N LYS A 13 13.15 2.06 -31.75
CA LYS A 13 12.78 3.16 -30.86
C LYS A 13 11.26 3.31 -30.95
N ALA A 14 10.54 2.45 -30.25
CA ALA A 14 9.18 2.75 -29.84
C ALA A 14 9.26 3.92 -28.85
N ASP A 15 8.31 4.83 -28.96
CA ASP A 15 8.23 6.11 -28.22
C ASP A 15 8.75 6.01 -26.79
N ALA A 16 9.55 7.00 -26.39
CA ALA A 16 10.10 7.04 -25.04
C ALA A 16 8.96 6.91 -24.00
N PRO A 17 9.11 6.07 -22.97
CA PRO A 17 7.99 5.67 -22.13
C PRO A 17 7.48 6.87 -21.33
N GLN A 18 6.15 6.97 -21.20
CA GLN A 18 5.34 8.01 -20.55
C GLN A 18 5.78 8.44 -19.12
N TRP A 19 6.78 7.78 -18.53
CA TRP A 19 7.26 7.91 -17.14
C TRP A 19 8.78 8.10 -17.05
N GLU A 20 9.38 8.85 -18.00
CA GLU A 20 10.84 8.96 -18.21
C GLU A 20 11.66 9.20 -16.92
N GLY A 21 11.12 9.89 -15.91
CA GLY A 21 11.84 10.15 -14.65
C GLY A 21 11.87 8.99 -13.65
N VAL A 22 10.94 8.04 -13.72
CA VAL A 22 10.76 7.01 -12.68
C VAL A 22 11.81 5.93 -12.77
N ALA A 23 12.13 5.44 -13.97
CA ALA A 23 13.13 4.38 -14.15
C ALA A 23 14.55 4.84 -13.72
N PRO A 24 15.04 6.03 -14.14
CA PRO A 24 16.32 6.56 -13.66
C PRO A 24 16.32 6.82 -12.14
N TRP A 25 15.19 7.28 -11.58
CA TRP A 25 15.06 7.44 -10.14
C TRP A 25 15.22 6.10 -9.41
N ALA A 26 14.50 5.06 -9.85
CA ALA A 26 14.60 3.73 -9.28
C ALA A 26 16.03 3.16 -9.38
N GLU A 27 16.66 3.30 -10.54
CA GLU A 27 18.04 2.86 -10.78
C GLU A 27 19.04 3.58 -9.85
N SER A 28 18.90 4.90 -9.67
CA SER A 28 19.78 5.68 -8.79
C SER A 28 19.71 5.25 -7.32
N HIS A 29 18.62 4.60 -6.91
CA HIS A 29 18.42 4.05 -5.57
C HIS A 29 18.63 2.52 -5.53
N GLN A 30 19.07 1.90 -6.62
CA GLN A 30 19.24 0.45 -6.76
C GLN A 30 17.94 -0.33 -6.54
N TYR A 31 16.80 0.28 -6.87
CA TYR A 31 15.50 -0.38 -6.85
C TYR A 31 15.27 -1.13 -8.17
N GLY A 32 14.53 -2.24 -8.09
CA GLY A 32 14.05 -2.92 -9.29
C GLY A 32 12.91 -2.13 -9.92
N PHE A 33 12.98 -1.85 -11.22
CA PHE A 33 11.91 -1.20 -11.97
C PHE A 33 11.35 -2.15 -13.04
N ARG A 34 10.03 -2.18 -13.18
CA ARG A 34 9.32 -2.91 -14.24
C ARG A 34 8.15 -2.10 -14.75
N ALA A 35 8.16 -1.74 -16.03
CA ALA A 35 6.97 -1.21 -16.69
C ALA A 35 5.92 -2.32 -16.87
N VAL A 36 4.65 -1.97 -16.69
CA VAL A 36 3.50 -2.83 -16.98
C VAL A 36 2.80 -2.19 -18.19
N PRO A 37 2.90 -2.80 -19.38
CA PRO A 37 2.33 -2.23 -20.61
C PRO A 37 0.87 -1.83 -20.42
N ASP A 38 0.51 -0.63 -20.89
CA ASP A 38 -0.84 -0.06 -20.86
C ASP A 38 -1.49 0.12 -19.47
N GLU A 39 -0.79 -0.22 -18.39
CA GLU A 39 -1.31 -0.13 -17.02
C GLU A 39 -0.48 0.80 -16.13
N GLY A 40 0.85 0.73 -16.17
CA GLY A 40 1.70 1.56 -15.30
C GLY A 40 3.06 0.93 -15.00
N PHE A 41 3.46 0.86 -13.73
CA PHE A 41 4.77 0.29 -13.35
C PHE A 41 4.81 -0.25 -11.93
N VAL A 42 5.87 -1.01 -11.66
CA VAL A 42 6.23 -1.56 -10.35
C VAL A 42 7.67 -1.16 -10.01
N VAL A 43 7.88 -0.70 -8.78
CA VAL A 43 9.18 -0.49 -8.16
C VAL A 43 9.32 -1.41 -6.95
N ASP A 44 10.35 -2.25 -6.95
CA ASP A 44 10.70 -3.16 -5.85
C ASP A 44 11.92 -2.62 -5.11
N GLY A 45 11.81 -2.43 -3.80
CA GLY A 45 12.89 -1.91 -2.96
C GLY A 45 12.93 -2.55 -1.58
N ARG A 46 13.79 -2.02 -0.70
CA ARG A 46 13.99 -2.56 0.65
C ARG A 46 14.26 -1.45 1.65
N LEU A 47 13.76 -1.63 2.86
CA LEU A 47 14.12 -0.85 4.04
C LEU A 47 14.84 -1.78 5.04
N GLY A 48 16.18 -1.72 5.02
CA GLY A 48 17.03 -2.70 5.70
C GLY A 48 16.80 -4.11 5.14
N ALA A 49 16.46 -5.06 6.00
CA ALA A 49 16.22 -6.45 5.61
C ALA A 49 14.81 -6.72 5.05
N THR A 50 13.93 -5.73 4.99
CA THR A 50 12.53 -5.96 4.62
C THR A 50 12.18 -5.32 3.30
N ALA A 51 11.66 -6.14 2.39
CA ALA A 51 11.23 -5.70 1.08
C ALA A 51 9.94 -4.87 1.16
N TRP A 52 9.83 -3.91 0.26
CA TRP A 52 8.60 -3.21 -0.05
C TRP A 52 8.40 -3.19 -1.56
N ARG A 53 7.15 -3.05 -1.99
CA ARG A 53 6.77 -2.87 -3.39
C ARG A 53 5.90 -1.64 -3.51
N LEU A 54 6.22 -0.80 -4.48
CA LEU A 54 5.43 0.32 -4.95
C LEU A 54 4.87 -0.04 -6.32
N GLU A 55 3.57 0.13 -6.52
CA GLU A 55 2.87 -0.09 -7.79
C GLU A 55 2.07 1.16 -8.12
N TRP A 56 2.12 1.61 -9.36
CA TRP A 56 1.28 2.68 -9.88
C TRP A 56 0.54 2.16 -11.11
N GLY A 57 -0.77 2.33 -11.16
CA GLY A 57 -1.61 1.86 -12.27
C GLY A 57 -3.10 2.06 -12.00
N PRO A 58 -4.02 1.44 -12.77
CA PRO A 58 -5.46 1.61 -12.57
C PRO A 58 -5.89 1.28 -11.15
N SER A 59 -6.87 2.02 -10.65
CA SER A 59 -7.45 1.80 -9.33
C SER A 59 -8.05 0.41 -9.20
N GLN A 60 -7.82 -0.20 -8.03
CA GLN A 60 -8.46 -1.45 -7.62
C GLN A 60 -9.47 -1.25 -6.48
N ARG A 61 -9.92 0.00 -6.25
CA ARG A 61 -10.98 0.32 -5.30
C ARG A 61 -12.02 1.27 -5.88
N PRO A 62 -13.30 1.07 -5.54
CA PRO A 62 -14.38 1.88 -6.08
C PRO A 62 -14.32 3.35 -5.64
N TYR A 63 -13.65 3.65 -4.52
CA TYR A 63 -13.52 5.00 -3.97
C TYR A 63 -12.25 5.74 -4.41
N ILE A 64 -11.42 5.14 -5.28
CA ILE A 64 -10.26 5.78 -5.89
C ILE A 64 -10.53 5.86 -7.38
N GLU A 65 -10.62 7.08 -7.92
CA GLU A 65 -10.85 7.32 -9.34
C GLU A 65 -9.53 7.39 -10.10
N GLY A 66 -9.50 6.82 -11.31
CA GLY A 66 -8.33 6.86 -12.20
C GLY A 66 -7.14 6.03 -11.70
N GLN A 67 -5.99 6.69 -11.57
CA GLN A 67 -4.72 6.05 -11.24
C GLN A 67 -4.46 6.02 -9.73
N GLU A 68 -3.89 4.92 -9.28
CA GLU A 68 -3.68 4.62 -7.88
C GLU A 68 -2.20 4.30 -7.61
N LEU A 69 -1.67 4.92 -6.56
CA LEU A 69 -0.42 4.50 -5.93
C LEU A 69 -0.70 3.47 -4.83
N ARG A 70 -0.02 2.33 -4.91
CA ARG A 70 -0.07 1.23 -3.93
C ARG A 70 1.33 0.95 -3.40
N LEU A 71 1.50 0.99 -2.08
CA LEU A 71 2.70 0.50 -1.42
C LEU A 71 2.36 -0.69 -0.52
N ARG A 72 3.23 -1.70 -0.49
CA ARG A 72 3.05 -2.87 0.37
C ARG A 72 4.36 -3.42 0.91
N SER A 73 4.32 -3.93 2.13
CA SER A 73 5.44 -4.65 2.75
C SER A 73 4.93 -5.73 3.68
N GLU A 74 5.56 -6.91 3.63
CA GLU A 74 5.31 -7.98 4.60
C GLU A 74 6.18 -7.71 5.83
N LEU A 75 5.54 -7.49 6.98
CA LEU A 75 6.23 -7.10 8.20
C LEU A 75 6.36 -8.24 9.21
N GLY A 76 5.73 -9.39 8.95
CA GLY A 76 5.74 -10.53 9.88
C GLY A 76 4.90 -10.29 11.14
N LEU A 77 3.99 -9.31 11.10
CA LEU A 77 3.06 -9.02 12.20
C LEU A 77 2.01 -10.14 12.33
N GLY A 78 1.40 -10.24 13.51
CA GLY A 78 0.32 -11.17 13.83
C GLY A 78 -0.80 -11.11 12.79
N SER A 79 -1.34 -12.28 12.44
CA SER A 79 -2.36 -12.38 11.39
C SER A 79 -3.72 -11.80 11.80
N ASP A 80 -3.95 -11.67 13.10
CA ASP A 80 -5.12 -11.10 13.77
C ASP A 80 -5.03 -9.58 13.98
N LEU A 81 -3.82 -9.01 13.89
CA LEU A 81 -3.63 -7.56 13.95
C LEU A 81 -4.24 -6.90 12.71
N GLN A 82 -5.26 -6.10 12.94
CA GLN A 82 -5.97 -5.33 11.93
C GLN A 82 -5.97 -3.87 12.36
N VAL A 83 -5.40 -3.01 11.51
CA VAL A 83 -5.22 -1.59 11.78
C VAL A 83 -5.62 -0.81 10.54
N LEU A 84 -6.29 0.31 10.73
CA LEU A 84 -6.65 1.24 9.66
C LEU A 84 -6.43 2.67 10.12
N VAL A 85 -5.76 3.45 9.27
CA VAL A 85 -5.65 4.90 9.35
C VAL A 85 -6.06 5.46 7.98
N MET A 86 -6.99 6.41 7.96
CA MET A 86 -7.45 7.02 6.72
C MET A 86 -7.85 8.48 6.91
N ASN A 87 -7.90 9.26 5.85
CA ASN A 87 -8.38 10.64 5.92
C ASN A 87 -9.87 10.66 6.30
N ARG A 88 -10.27 11.62 7.14
CA ARG A 88 -11.60 11.70 7.74
C ARG A 88 -12.72 11.80 6.71
N ARG A 89 -12.56 12.64 5.68
CA ARG A 89 -13.53 12.78 4.61
C ARG A 89 -13.85 11.44 3.92
N LEU A 90 -12.84 10.60 3.73
CA LEU A 90 -13.02 9.24 3.20
C LEU A 90 -13.75 8.34 4.20
N ALA A 91 -13.38 8.36 5.48
CA ALA A 91 -14.04 7.57 6.51
C ALA A 91 -15.53 7.90 6.62
N GLU A 92 -15.88 9.19 6.67
CA GLU A 92 -17.27 9.67 6.74
C GLU A 92 -18.08 9.26 5.50
N HIS A 93 -17.47 9.37 4.31
CA HIS A 93 -18.10 8.92 3.08
C HIS A 93 -18.37 7.41 3.10
N MET A 94 -17.37 6.60 3.46
CA MET A 94 -17.52 5.15 3.55
C MET A 94 -18.55 4.71 4.60
N GLU A 95 -18.58 5.37 5.76
CA GLU A 95 -19.55 5.10 6.82
C GLU A 95 -20.98 5.39 6.35
N LYS A 96 -21.18 6.49 5.65
CA LYS A 96 -22.46 6.83 5.04
C LYS A 96 -22.88 5.77 4.01
N THR A 97 -21.98 5.38 3.10
CA THR A 97 -22.25 4.34 2.10
C THR A 97 -22.61 3.00 2.74
N VAL A 98 -21.88 2.59 3.79
CA VAL A 98 -22.15 1.35 4.52
C VAL A 98 -23.51 1.43 5.22
N PHE A 99 -23.83 2.55 5.86
CA PHE A 99 -25.14 2.77 6.49
C PHE A 99 -26.30 2.70 5.48
N GLU A 100 -26.16 3.35 4.32
CA GLU A 100 -27.16 3.31 3.25
C GLU A 100 -27.39 1.88 2.75
N GLN A 101 -26.32 1.11 2.53
CA GLN A 101 -26.40 -0.32 2.17
C GLN A 101 -27.13 -1.17 3.23
N PHE A 102 -27.00 -0.82 4.51
CA PHE A 102 -27.71 -1.50 5.60
C PHE A 102 -29.20 -1.11 5.67
N VAL A 103 -29.55 0.15 5.43
CA VAL A 103 -30.94 0.66 5.50
C VAL A 103 -31.76 0.24 4.28
N GLU A 104 -31.17 0.23 3.09
CA GLU A 104 -31.86 -0.12 1.83
C GLU A 104 -32.14 -1.63 1.67
N GLY A 105 -31.86 -2.44 2.70
CA GLY A 105 -32.39 -3.79 2.79
C GLY A 105 -31.76 -4.75 1.79
N VAL A 106 -30.42 -4.83 1.73
CA VAL A 106 -29.75 -5.99 1.13
C VAL A 106 -29.81 -7.16 2.13
N GLN A 107 -31.03 -7.66 2.34
CA GLN A 107 -31.31 -8.98 2.89
C GLN A 107 -30.97 -9.99 1.80
N THR A 108 -29.69 -10.27 1.64
CA THR A 108 -29.05 -11.53 1.19
C THR A 108 -27.70 -11.23 0.54
N ARG A 109 -26.64 -11.79 1.15
CA ARG A 109 -25.21 -11.66 0.81
C ARG A 109 -24.58 -10.34 1.25
N ILE A 110 -24.03 -10.35 2.48
CA ILE A 110 -22.75 -9.68 2.73
C ILE A 110 -21.76 -10.33 1.75
N ASP A 111 -21.69 -9.78 0.55
CA ASP A 111 -20.85 -10.29 -0.51
C ASP A 111 -19.39 -9.98 -0.14
N ASN A 112 -18.46 -10.83 -0.55
CA ASN A 112 -17.02 -10.60 -0.39
C ASN A 112 -16.53 -9.36 -1.18
N GLN A 113 -17.44 -8.60 -1.77
CA GLN A 113 -17.22 -7.37 -2.53
C GLN A 113 -16.91 -6.16 -1.63
N THR A 114 -17.44 -6.11 -0.39
CA THR A 114 -17.16 -4.97 0.50
C THR A 114 -15.68 -4.96 0.90
N PRO A 115 -14.91 -3.92 0.56
CA PRO A 115 -13.50 -3.84 0.90
C PRO A 115 -13.26 -3.95 2.42
N PRO A 116 -12.17 -4.59 2.88
CA PRO A 116 -11.88 -4.77 4.30
C PRO A 116 -11.97 -3.48 5.13
N GLU A 117 -11.44 -2.39 4.60
CA GLU A 117 -11.45 -1.07 5.24
C GLU A 117 -12.86 -0.56 5.56
N MET A 118 -13.84 -0.79 4.68
CA MET A 118 -15.24 -0.42 4.93
C MET A 118 -15.86 -1.27 6.04
N ARG A 119 -15.56 -2.58 6.04
CA ARG A 119 -16.04 -3.50 7.08
C ARG A 119 -15.44 -3.15 8.44
N TRP A 120 -14.17 -2.74 8.48
CA TRP A 120 -13.48 -2.41 9.71
C TRP A 120 -13.99 -1.13 10.37
N LEU A 121 -14.50 -0.16 9.59
CA LEU A 121 -15.14 1.06 10.11
C LEU A 121 -16.32 0.79 11.04
N VAL A 122 -17.04 -0.31 10.81
CA VAL A 122 -18.18 -0.73 11.65
C VAL A 122 -17.81 -1.78 12.70
N MET A 123 -16.75 -2.57 12.47
CA MET A 123 -16.36 -3.66 13.36
C MET A 123 -15.47 -3.22 14.52
N PHE A 124 -14.60 -2.23 14.32
CA PHE A 124 -13.59 -1.86 15.31
C PHE A 124 -13.82 -0.48 15.90
N SER A 125 -13.47 -0.34 17.17
CA SER A 125 -13.53 0.94 17.85
C SER A 125 -12.49 1.91 17.29
N LYS A 126 -12.94 3.11 16.93
CA LYS A 126 -12.07 4.23 16.56
C LYS A 126 -11.34 4.77 17.79
N LEU A 127 -10.16 5.34 17.59
CA LEU A 127 -9.55 6.21 18.58
C LEU A 127 -10.42 7.44 18.78
N SER A 128 -10.57 7.86 20.03
CA SER A 128 -11.27 9.09 20.39
C SER A 128 -10.48 10.33 20.00
N GLY A 129 -11.14 11.51 19.99
CA GLY A 129 -10.46 12.76 19.66
C GLY A 129 -9.31 13.13 20.60
N SER A 130 -9.37 12.73 21.89
CA SER A 130 -8.26 12.90 22.84
C SER A 130 -7.09 11.99 22.51
N GLU A 131 -7.34 10.75 22.10
CA GLU A 131 -6.31 9.79 21.68
C GLU A 131 -5.65 10.18 20.35
N MET A 132 -6.40 10.81 19.44
CA MET A 132 -5.87 11.28 18.15
C MET A 132 -5.09 12.60 18.25
N GLY A 133 -5.31 13.40 19.31
CA GLY A 133 -4.62 14.68 19.50
C GLY A 133 -4.72 15.60 18.28
N PRO A 134 -3.59 16.13 17.75
CA PRO A 134 -3.59 17.00 16.56
C PRO A 134 -4.11 16.34 15.28
N LEU A 135 -4.13 15.01 15.20
CA LEU A 135 -4.60 14.29 14.01
C LEU A 135 -6.13 14.24 13.92
N LYS A 136 -6.83 14.57 15.02
CA LYS A 136 -8.29 14.43 15.15
C LYS A 136 -9.11 15.26 14.16
N GLU A 137 -8.52 16.23 13.46
CA GLU A 137 -9.24 17.05 12.47
C GLU A 137 -9.16 16.46 11.06
N ARG A 138 -8.07 15.75 10.73
CA ARG A 138 -7.85 15.21 9.37
C ARG A 138 -7.88 13.69 9.24
N TRP A 139 -7.69 12.96 10.34
CA TRP A 139 -7.51 11.50 10.31
C TRP A 139 -8.49 10.75 11.20
N VAL A 140 -8.87 9.55 10.79
CA VAL A 140 -9.56 8.53 11.57
C VAL A 140 -8.65 7.31 11.68
N ALA A 141 -8.58 6.71 12.87
CA ALA A 141 -7.81 5.51 13.12
C ALA A 141 -8.60 4.50 13.96
N LEU A 142 -8.51 3.22 13.63
CA LEU A 142 -9.17 2.11 14.32
C LEU A 142 -8.34 0.83 14.24
N SER A 143 -8.57 -0.09 15.17
CA SER A 143 -7.85 -1.36 15.19
C SER A 143 -8.60 -2.44 15.99
N SER A 144 -8.33 -3.72 15.67
CA SER A 144 -8.66 -4.86 16.52
C SER A 144 -7.92 -4.82 17.88
N GLN A 145 -6.76 -4.14 17.94
CA GLN A 145 -5.94 -3.99 19.14
C GLN A 145 -5.66 -2.49 19.40
N LYS A 146 -6.55 -1.84 20.16
CA LYS A 146 -6.51 -0.38 20.37
C LYS A 146 -5.20 0.13 20.99
N GLY A 147 -4.63 -0.61 21.95
CA GLY A 147 -3.35 -0.27 22.59
C GLY A 147 -2.20 -0.21 21.59
N TRP A 148 -2.09 -1.24 20.74
CA TRP A 148 -1.07 -1.32 19.70
C TRP A 148 -1.14 -0.13 18.73
N LEU A 149 -2.35 0.24 18.28
CA LEU A 149 -2.55 1.40 17.41
C LEU A 149 -2.12 2.71 18.07
N ARG A 150 -2.41 2.90 19.36
CA ARG A 150 -1.98 4.10 20.09
C ARG A 150 -0.47 4.19 20.13
N GLU A 151 0.22 3.12 20.51
CA GLU A 151 1.68 3.08 20.55
C GLU A 151 2.30 3.31 19.16
N TRP A 152 1.66 2.83 18.09
CA TRP A 152 2.11 3.06 16.72
C TRP A 152 1.98 4.53 16.29
N LEU A 153 0.94 5.22 16.74
CA LEU A 153 0.72 6.64 16.47
C LEU A 153 1.46 7.57 17.44
N GLU A 154 1.89 7.12 18.61
CA GLU A 154 2.65 7.96 19.56
C GLU A 154 4.08 8.29 19.08
N GLY A 155 4.59 7.57 18.05
CA GLY A 155 5.92 7.79 17.48
C GLY A 155 5.99 8.82 16.33
N PRO A 156 7.12 8.85 15.60
CA PRO A 156 7.32 9.64 14.38
C PRO A 156 6.19 9.56 13.33
N LEU A 157 5.40 8.49 13.33
CA LEU A 157 4.29 8.32 12.40
C LEU A 157 3.21 9.41 12.53
N ALA A 158 2.86 9.85 13.74
CA ALA A 158 1.89 10.94 13.90
C ALA A 158 2.40 12.26 13.31
N ALA A 159 3.68 12.58 13.51
CA ALA A 159 4.28 13.75 12.91
C ALA A 159 4.28 13.65 11.38
N ALA A 160 4.58 12.47 10.83
CA ALA A 160 4.55 12.22 9.39
C ALA A 160 3.13 12.38 8.81
N LEU A 161 2.10 11.83 9.48
CA LEU A 161 0.69 12.02 9.12
C LEU A 161 0.27 13.50 9.15
N ALA A 162 0.68 14.22 10.20
CA ALA A 162 0.40 15.65 10.33
C ALA A 162 1.09 16.48 9.25
N ALA A 163 2.26 16.04 8.76
CA ALA A 163 3.04 16.71 7.73
C ALA A 163 2.53 16.44 6.30
N LEU A 164 1.74 15.39 6.07
CA LEU A 164 1.18 15.11 4.74
C LEU A 164 0.32 16.29 4.24
N ARG A 165 0.57 16.70 3.00
CA ARG A 165 -0.14 17.78 2.29
C ARG A 165 -0.68 17.20 0.98
N PHE A 166 -1.98 17.00 0.93
CA PHE A 166 -2.74 16.61 -0.26
C PHE A 166 -4.19 17.07 -0.03
N ASP A 167 -4.97 17.20 -1.11
CA ASP A 167 -6.39 17.60 -1.03
C ASP A 167 -7.18 16.62 -0.15
N GLU A 168 -8.03 17.12 0.75
CA GLU A 168 -8.78 16.26 1.68
C GLU A 168 -9.74 15.29 0.98
N GLY A 169 -10.13 15.58 -0.26
CA GLY A 169 -10.89 14.70 -1.15
C GLY A 169 -10.08 13.58 -1.79
N VAL A 170 -8.75 13.65 -1.80
CA VAL A 170 -7.92 12.55 -2.28
C VAL A 170 -7.93 11.42 -1.24
N PRO A 171 -8.40 10.22 -1.60
CA PRO A 171 -8.49 9.11 -0.68
C PRO A 171 -7.08 8.66 -0.26
N MET A 172 -6.90 8.43 1.03
CA MET A 172 -5.67 7.85 1.59
C MET A 172 -6.04 6.77 2.61
N VAL A 173 -5.50 5.58 2.41
CA VAL A 173 -5.67 4.44 3.31
C VAL A 173 -4.30 3.88 3.65
N LEU A 174 -3.98 3.82 4.93
CA LEU A 174 -2.85 3.07 5.49
C LEU A 174 -3.42 1.96 6.38
N MET A 175 -3.08 0.71 6.10
CA MET A 175 -3.68 -0.43 6.79
C MET A 175 -2.68 -1.53 7.08
N ILE A 176 -2.87 -2.22 8.20
CA ILE A 176 -2.21 -3.49 8.52
C ILE A 176 -3.28 -4.57 8.53
N GLY A 177 -3.02 -5.67 7.84
CA GLY A 177 -3.85 -6.86 7.90
C GLY A 177 -3.13 -8.07 7.35
N ARG A 178 -3.35 -9.24 7.97
CA ARG A 178 -2.68 -10.50 7.59
C ARG A 178 -1.15 -10.36 7.54
N GLY A 179 -0.56 -9.65 8.50
CA GLY A 179 0.89 -9.43 8.58
C GLY A 179 1.49 -8.46 7.56
N ARG A 180 0.66 -7.77 6.76
CA ARG A 180 1.11 -6.84 5.70
C ARG A 180 0.72 -5.41 6.02
N LEU A 181 1.67 -4.49 5.86
CA LEU A 181 1.40 -3.06 5.80
C LEU A 181 1.12 -2.67 4.35
N MET A 182 0.05 -1.90 4.13
CA MET A 182 -0.38 -1.45 2.81
C MET A 182 -0.76 0.04 2.87
N LEU A 183 -0.39 0.78 1.83
CA LEU A 183 -0.84 2.16 1.61
C LEU A 183 -1.45 2.28 0.22
N ARG A 184 -2.58 2.99 0.13
CA ARG A 184 -3.32 3.22 -1.11
C ARG A 184 -3.74 4.68 -1.18
N THR A 185 -3.53 5.32 -2.32
CA THR A 185 -3.99 6.70 -2.54
C THR A 185 -4.16 6.99 -4.03
N ALA A 186 -5.04 7.93 -4.38
CA ALA A 186 -5.14 8.42 -5.75
C ALA A 186 -3.87 9.20 -6.11
N LEU A 187 -3.30 8.93 -7.27
CA LEU A 187 -2.16 9.67 -7.80
C LEU A 187 -2.29 9.74 -9.32
N ALA A 188 -2.80 10.88 -9.81
CA ALA A 188 -3.09 11.06 -11.24
C ALA A 188 -1.85 10.93 -12.12
N GLU A 189 -0.73 11.53 -11.69
CA GLU A 189 0.55 11.50 -12.40
C GLU A 189 1.65 10.97 -11.46
N PRO A 190 2.47 10.01 -11.90
CA PRO A 190 3.50 9.38 -11.08
C PRO A 190 4.81 10.15 -11.14
N ASP A 191 4.74 11.46 -10.85
CA ASP A 191 5.95 12.27 -10.71
C ASP A 191 6.83 11.75 -9.58
N VAL A 192 8.15 11.81 -9.78
CA VAL A 192 9.14 11.27 -8.82
C VAL A 192 8.98 11.90 -7.44
N ALA A 193 8.72 13.20 -7.35
CA ALA A 193 8.63 13.90 -6.07
C ALA A 193 7.46 13.40 -5.19
N PRO A 194 6.21 13.31 -5.67
CA PRO A 194 5.12 12.63 -4.98
C PRO A 194 5.42 11.18 -4.62
N LEU A 195 5.98 10.38 -5.53
CA LEU A 195 6.32 8.98 -5.26
C LEU A 195 7.31 8.86 -4.09
N GLN A 196 8.36 9.67 -4.08
CA GLN A 196 9.33 9.70 -3.00
C GLN A 196 8.71 10.17 -1.68
N ALA A 197 7.79 11.14 -1.70
CA ALA A 197 7.11 11.61 -0.49
C ALA A 197 6.27 10.49 0.14
N TRP A 198 5.50 9.77 -0.68
CA TRP A 198 4.70 8.62 -0.23
C TRP A 198 5.57 7.46 0.23
N LEU A 199 6.67 7.16 -0.47
CA LEU A 199 7.61 6.14 -0.05
C LEU A 199 8.25 6.48 1.31
N ARG A 200 8.71 7.72 1.53
CA ARG A 200 9.27 8.15 2.82
C ARG A 200 8.25 8.03 3.96
N PHE A 201 6.99 8.40 3.70
CA PHE A 201 5.90 8.22 4.65
C PHE A 201 5.67 6.73 4.96
N PHE A 202 5.61 5.88 3.92
CA PHE A 202 5.42 4.44 4.06
C PHE A 202 6.57 3.77 4.84
N GLU A 203 7.82 4.14 4.55
CA GLU A 203 8.98 3.66 5.30
C GLU A 203 8.97 4.11 6.76
N CYS A 204 8.46 5.30 7.07
CA CYS A 204 8.22 5.72 8.45
C CYS A 204 7.21 4.80 9.14
N ALA A 205 6.09 4.50 8.49
CA ALA A 205 5.08 3.58 9.01
C ALA A 205 5.65 2.16 9.21
N MET A 206 6.52 1.69 8.31
CA MET A 206 7.25 0.42 8.45
C MET A 206 8.17 0.40 9.67
N ARG A 207 8.97 1.45 9.90
CA ARG A 207 9.86 1.54 11.07
C ARG A 207 9.08 1.54 12.37
N GLU A 208 8.04 2.35 12.45
CA GLU A 208 7.22 2.44 13.67
C GLU A 208 6.45 1.16 13.94
N ALA A 209 5.95 0.47 12.91
CA ALA A 209 5.26 -0.80 13.10
C ALA A 209 6.20 -1.88 13.66
N ARG A 210 7.45 -1.91 13.19
CA ARG A 210 8.47 -2.82 13.74
C ARG A 210 8.87 -2.45 15.16
N ARG A 211 8.97 -1.16 15.48
CA ARG A 211 9.27 -0.70 16.84
C ARG A 211 8.23 -1.24 17.82
N VAL A 212 6.94 -0.96 17.57
CA VAL A 212 5.85 -1.44 18.44
C VAL A 212 5.81 -2.96 18.51
N ALA A 213 6.07 -3.66 17.41
CA ALA A 213 6.10 -5.13 17.41
C ALA A 213 7.28 -5.72 18.18
N ALA A 214 8.44 -5.05 18.19
CA ALA A 214 9.58 -5.44 19.02
C ALA A 214 9.30 -5.23 20.52
N ASP A 215 8.56 -4.17 20.86
CA ASP A 215 8.13 -3.87 22.22
C ASP A 215 6.99 -4.80 22.70
N ASN A 216 6.25 -5.42 21.77
CA ASN A 216 5.12 -6.32 22.03
C ASN A 216 5.25 -7.65 21.26
N PRO A 217 6.04 -8.62 21.76
CA PRO A 217 6.35 -9.86 21.03
C PRO A 217 5.12 -10.71 20.64
N ASP A 218 4.03 -10.62 21.41
CA ASP A 218 2.76 -11.30 21.11
C ASP A 218 2.10 -10.81 19.81
N SER A 219 2.52 -9.64 19.31
CA SER A 219 2.07 -9.07 18.05
C SER A 219 2.87 -9.55 16.82
N LEU A 220 3.87 -10.41 17.01
CA LEU A 220 4.63 -11.04 15.92
C LEU A 220 4.02 -12.38 15.53
N SER A 221 4.04 -12.70 14.23
CA SER A 221 3.62 -14.03 13.78
C SER A 221 4.66 -15.08 14.18
N PRO A 222 4.26 -16.21 14.79
CA PRO A 222 5.20 -17.28 15.19
C PRO A 222 5.93 -17.93 14.01
N SER A 223 5.45 -17.71 12.77
CA SER A 223 6.02 -18.30 11.55
C SER A 223 6.84 -17.32 10.69
N ALA A 224 7.22 -16.15 11.20
CA ALA A 224 7.89 -15.08 10.45
C ALA A 224 9.37 -15.37 10.07
N ALA A 225 9.70 -16.59 9.64
CA ALA A 225 10.90 -16.83 8.85
C ALA A 225 10.74 -16.10 7.50
N PRO A 226 11.79 -15.41 7.00
CA PRO A 226 11.67 -14.60 5.80
C PRO A 226 11.39 -15.47 4.57
N SER A 227 10.14 -15.44 4.10
CA SER A 227 9.78 -15.97 2.78
C SER A 227 10.42 -15.10 1.71
N LEU A 228 11.55 -15.56 1.17
CA LEU A 228 12.06 -15.11 -0.12
C LEU A 228 10.96 -15.35 -1.14
N TRP A 229 10.43 -14.28 -1.72
CA TRP A 229 9.53 -14.35 -2.87
C TRP A 229 10.16 -15.29 -3.91
N GLN A 230 9.57 -16.46 -4.11
CA GLN A 230 9.90 -17.32 -5.24
C GLN A 230 9.64 -16.49 -6.49
N GLN A 231 10.71 -16.20 -7.24
CA GLN A 231 10.60 -15.80 -8.63
C GLN A 231 9.76 -16.89 -9.29
N SER A 232 8.51 -16.59 -9.61
CA SER A 232 7.64 -17.53 -10.33
C SER A 232 8.39 -18.01 -11.55
N ALA A 233 8.60 -19.33 -11.61
CA ALA A 233 9.21 -20.02 -12.72
C ALA A 233 8.50 -19.64 -14.01
N LEU A 234 9.27 -19.21 -15.00
CA LEU A 234 8.81 -19.14 -16.39
C LEU A 234 8.46 -20.56 -16.83
N PRO A 235 7.30 -20.81 -17.46
CA PRO A 235 7.02 -22.09 -18.08
C PRO A 235 7.84 -22.18 -19.37
N GLY A 236 8.77 -23.14 -19.46
CA GLY A 236 9.41 -23.47 -20.74
C GLY A 236 10.89 -23.87 -20.74
N SER A 237 11.46 -24.40 -19.65
CA SER A 237 12.79 -25.03 -19.70
C SER A 237 12.72 -26.53 -19.42
N GLU A 238 11.96 -27.26 -20.22
CA GLU A 238 12.17 -28.69 -20.44
C GLU A 238 12.37 -28.90 -21.94
N ARG A 239 13.63 -28.84 -22.36
CA ARG A 239 14.18 -29.66 -23.45
C ARG A 239 15.70 -29.60 -23.41
N ASP A 240 16.27 -30.78 -23.63
CA ASP A 240 17.67 -31.13 -23.88
C ASP A 240 18.58 -31.31 -22.65
N LYS A 241 18.61 -32.54 -22.14
CA LYS A 241 19.63 -33.54 -22.51
C LYS A 241 19.23 -34.96 -22.08
#